data_AF-A0A7R7XVQ3-F1
#
_entry.id   AF-A0A7R7XVQ3-F1
#
_cell.length_a   1.000
_cell.length_b   1.000
_cell.length_c   1.000
_cell.angle_alpha   90.00
_cell.angle_beta   90.00
_cell.angle_gamma   90.00
#
_symmetry.space_group_name_H-M   'P 1'
#
loop_
_entity.id
_entity.type
_entity.pdbx_description
1 polymer ?
#
loop_
_entity_poly.entity_id
_entity_poly.type
_entity_poly.pdbx_seq_one_letter_code
_entity_poly.pdbx_strand_id
1 'polypeptide(L)'
;MWRHLLTSLAFLAATSVGAVSNCKSSPQDSTWPAPEEWKSLNDSINGSLIKTAPAASSCYPGNPFGSTQNCTDVTDHWSYAAYHAAWPESVDYSMFTNHSCLPPSTDGYVKARGCSIGALPQYIVNATTEDQIATAMKWASSRNIRIVVKGTGHDMNGRSTGAYSLSIWTHNLNHFKHNPHWRIPGTNSTADVAVLGSGNNWGSAYTAVHNIHRTLVGGEDATVGLGGLIQNGGHGLLSSTYGLASDNVYQATVITTDGRRLIANDVQNQDLFWAIRGAGGGQFGVVTEFVLRTHPVPNNVVTAGLSFYASERSNASDATWDTLAEAASRIPDLMDTGLKGTFIALTG
;
A
#
# COMPACT_ATOMS: atom_id res chain seq x y z
N MET A 1 3.95 -82.93 -11.87
CA MET A 1 4.08 -81.83 -10.88
C MET A 1 5.09 -80.84 -11.41
N TRP A 2 4.65 -79.69 -11.94
CA TRP A 2 5.38 -78.40 -11.91
C TRP A 2 4.47 -77.34 -12.54
N ARG A 3 4.02 -76.41 -11.69
CA ARG A 3 3.31 -75.19 -12.06
C ARG A 3 4.37 -74.13 -12.36
N HIS A 4 4.39 -73.60 -13.58
CA HIS A 4 5.17 -72.39 -13.88
C HIS A 4 4.28 -71.17 -13.62
N LEU A 5 4.59 -70.42 -12.56
CA LEU A 5 4.11 -69.05 -12.37
C LEU A 5 5.00 -68.11 -13.20
N LEU A 6 4.39 -67.39 -14.13
CA LEU A 6 4.99 -66.21 -14.77
C LEU A 6 4.71 -64.99 -13.88
N THR A 7 5.74 -64.48 -13.21
CA THR A 7 5.71 -63.19 -12.51
C THR A 7 5.99 -62.07 -13.51
N SER A 8 4.95 -61.32 -13.87
CA SER A 8 5.09 -60.06 -14.60
C SER A 8 5.65 -58.98 -13.68
N LEU A 9 6.91 -58.56 -13.88
CA LEU A 9 7.43 -57.34 -13.27
C LEU A 9 6.84 -56.12 -13.99
N ALA A 10 5.91 -55.44 -13.34
CA ALA A 10 5.48 -54.11 -13.75
C ALA A 10 6.56 -53.09 -13.32
N PHE A 11 7.30 -52.54 -14.29
CA PHE A 11 8.13 -51.36 -14.06
C PHE A 11 7.21 -50.16 -13.80
N LEU A 12 7.05 -49.78 -12.53
CA LEU A 12 6.57 -48.45 -12.17
C LEU A 12 7.67 -47.45 -12.54
N ALA A 13 7.57 -46.88 -13.73
CA ALA A 13 8.28 -45.65 -14.05
C ALA A 13 7.70 -44.54 -13.16
N ALA A 14 8.38 -44.25 -12.06
CA ALA A 14 8.12 -43.05 -11.28
C ALA A 14 8.48 -41.85 -12.16
N THR A 15 7.49 -41.29 -12.86
CA THR A 15 7.61 -39.96 -13.43
C THR A 15 7.78 -39.01 -12.26
N SER A 16 9.02 -38.58 -12.01
CA SER A 16 9.29 -37.43 -11.17
C SER A 16 8.59 -36.25 -11.82
N VAL A 17 7.39 -35.90 -11.35
CA VAL A 17 6.79 -34.60 -11.60
C VAL A 17 7.63 -33.62 -10.79
N GLY A 18 8.81 -33.27 -11.31
CA GLY A 18 9.52 -32.10 -10.84
C GLY A 18 8.61 -30.92 -11.13
N ALA A 19 8.03 -30.33 -10.09
CA ALA A 19 7.42 -29.02 -10.23
C ALA A 19 8.50 -28.11 -10.82
N VAL A 20 8.34 -27.70 -12.08
CA VAL A 20 9.16 -26.62 -12.64
C VAL A 20 8.91 -25.43 -11.71
N SER A 21 9.90 -25.03 -10.93
CA SER A 21 9.75 -23.86 -10.06
C SER A 21 9.63 -22.64 -10.96
N ASN A 22 8.40 -22.26 -11.30
CA ASN A 22 8.12 -21.06 -12.06
C ASN A 22 8.29 -19.84 -11.14
N CYS A 23 9.55 -19.53 -10.81
CA CYS A 23 9.93 -18.30 -10.13
C CYS A 23 9.59 -17.09 -11.01
N LYS A 24 9.42 -15.92 -10.40
CA LYS A 24 9.34 -14.66 -11.16
C LYS A 24 10.68 -14.36 -11.83
N SER A 25 10.62 -13.79 -13.03
CA SER A 25 11.82 -13.38 -13.79
C SER A 25 12.58 -12.31 -13.01
N SER A 26 13.91 -12.43 -12.98
CA SER A 26 14.85 -11.53 -12.32
C SER A 26 15.93 -11.05 -13.29
N PRO A 27 16.64 -9.93 -13.03
CA PRO A 27 17.70 -9.43 -13.90
C PRO A 27 18.86 -10.40 -14.17
N GLN A 28 18.97 -11.49 -13.40
CA GLN A 28 19.97 -12.54 -13.61
C GLN A 28 19.51 -13.61 -14.61
N ASP A 29 18.21 -13.66 -14.92
CA ASP A 29 17.63 -14.66 -15.81
C ASP A 29 17.76 -14.25 -17.27
N SER A 30 17.95 -15.23 -18.15
CA SER A 30 17.91 -15.02 -19.62
C SER A 30 16.54 -14.56 -20.13
N THR A 31 15.48 -14.74 -19.33
CA THR A 31 14.11 -14.30 -19.61
C THR A 31 13.85 -12.86 -19.14
N TRP A 32 14.83 -12.18 -18.53
CA TRP A 32 14.67 -10.77 -18.19
C TRP A 32 14.63 -9.92 -19.46
N PRO A 33 13.70 -8.96 -19.58
CA PRO A 33 13.58 -8.18 -20.80
C PRO A 33 14.84 -7.36 -21.07
N ALA A 34 15.24 -7.34 -22.35
CA ALA A 34 16.36 -6.53 -22.81
C ALA A 34 16.06 -5.01 -22.65
N PRO A 35 17.07 -4.14 -22.59
CA PRO A 35 16.88 -2.69 -22.50
C PRO A 35 15.91 -2.12 -23.56
N GLU A 36 15.93 -2.67 -24.77
CA GLU A 36 15.07 -2.29 -25.89
C GLU A 36 13.60 -2.64 -25.65
N GLU A 37 13.32 -3.74 -24.94
CA GLU A 37 11.95 -4.10 -24.56
C GLU A 37 11.42 -3.17 -23.47
N TRP A 38 12.25 -2.80 -22.48
CA TRP A 38 11.90 -1.78 -21.49
C TRP A 38 11.65 -0.42 -22.15
N LYS A 39 12.46 -0.06 -23.15
CA LYS A 39 12.23 1.14 -23.96
C LYS A 39 10.91 1.05 -24.72
N SER A 40 10.61 -0.08 -25.34
CA SER A 40 9.33 -0.27 -26.05
C SER A 40 8.14 -0.19 -25.11
N LEU A 41 8.24 -0.72 -23.88
CA LEU A 41 7.22 -0.50 -22.85
C LEU A 41 7.09 1.00 -22.58
N ASN A 42 8.20 1.70 -22.32
CA ASN A 42 8.18 3.12 -22.02
C ASN A 42 7.49 3.95 -23.11
N ASP A 43 7.82 3.68 -24.38
CA ASP A 43 7.20 4.32 -25.54
C ASP A 43 5.69 4.05 -25.57
N SER A 44 5.25 2.83 -25.24
CA SER A 44 3.83 2.45 -25.21
C SER A 44 3.00 3.06 -24.07
N ILE A 45 3.67 3.58 -23.02
CA ILE A 45 3.02 4.22 -21.87
C ILE A 45 3.34 5.73 -21.79
N ASN A 46 3.68 6.34 -22.94
CA ASN A 46 3.96 7.77 -23.08
C ASN A 46 5.13 8.27 -22.23
N GLY A 47 6.20 7.49 -22.11
CA GLY A 47 7.42 7.93 -21.42
C GLY A 47 7.33 7.84 -19.88
N SER A 48 6.30 7.20 -19.33
CA SER A 48 6.07 7.14 -17.88
C SER A 48 6.83 6.05 -17.14
N LEU A 49 7.78 5.35 -17.78
CA LEU A 49 8.65 4.37 -17.12
C LEU A 49 9.87 5.06 -16.52
N ILE A 50 10.11 4.82 -15.24
CA ILE A 50 11.28 5.26 -14.49
C ILE A 50 12.17 4.04 -14.22
N LYS A 51 13.46 4.15 -14.50
CA LYS A 51 14.46 3.21 -13.97
C LYS A 51 14.80 3.64 -12.55
N THR A 52 14.74 2.71 -11.59
CA THR A 52 14.91 3.05 -10.18
C THR A 52 16.27 3.68 -9.90
N ALA A 53 16.23 4.86 -9.27
CA ALA A 53 17.39 5.58 -8.79
C ALA A 53 17.10 6.02 -7.34
N PRO A 54 17.55 5.25 -6.32
CA PRO A 54 17.22 5.54 -4.93
C PRO A 54 17.63 6.96 -4.55
N ALA A 55 16.75 7.74 -3.92
CA ALA A 55 17.03 9.13 -3.54
C ALA A 55 18.37 9.26 -2.80
N ALA A 56 18.62 8.37 -1.83
CA ALA A 56 19.84 8.29 -1.04
C ALA A 56 21.12 7.93 -1.81
N SER A 57 21.03 7.51 -3.08
CA SER A 57 22.22 7.30 -3.93
C SER A 57 23.08 8.56 -4.03
N SER A 58 22.48 9.76 -3.93
CA SER A 58 23.21 11.03 -3.94
C SER A 58 24.15 11.22 -2.74
N CYS A 59 23.96 10.46 -1.66
CA CYS A 59 24.83 10.47 -0.50
C CYS A 59 26.09 9.60 -0.62
N TYR A 60 26.22 8.85 -1.73
CA TYR A 60 27.33 7.94 -1.95
C TYR A 60 28.31 8.49 -3.00
N PRO A 61 29.61 8.17 -2.90
CA PRO A 61 30.61 8.61 -3.87
C PRO A 61 30.20 8.28 -5.32
N GLY A 62 30.23 9.30 -6.18
CA GLY A 62 29.90 9.16 -7.60
C GLY A 62 28.41 9.00 -7.92
N ASN A 63 27.51 9.03 -6.92
CA ASN A 63 26.07 8.85 -7.09
C ASN A 63 25.74 7.64 -7.99
N PRO A 64 25.93 6.40 -7.51
CA PRO A 64 26.01 5.19 -8.34
C PRO A 64 24.75 4.92 -9.18
N PHE A 65 23.58 5.46 -8.80
CA PHE A 65 22.33 5.33 -9.55
C PHE A 65 21.85 6.64 -10.20
N GLY A 66 22.62 7.73 -10.11
CA GLY A 66 22.27 9.01 -10.72
C GLY A 66 21.01 9.64 -10.13
N SER A 67 20.80 9.52 -8.82
CA SER A 67 19.71 10.23 -8.11
C SER A 67 19.77 11.72 -8.41
N THR A 68 18.61 12.32 -8.71
CA THR A 68 18.49 13.76 -8.94
C THR A 68 18.39 14.56 -7.64
N GLN A 69 18.33 13.89 -6.48
CA GLN A 69 18.16 14.54 -5.18
C GLN A 69 19.49 15.00 -4.58
N ASN A 70 19.44 16.00 -3.71
CA ASN A 70 20.60 16.44 -2.93
C ASN A 70 20.70 15.60 -1.65
N CYS A 71 21.90 15.13 -1.28
CA CYS A 71 22.08 14.33 -0.06
C CYS A 71 21.65 15.06 1.22
N THR A 72 21.86 16.38 1.31
CA THR A 72 21.39 17.17 2.45
C THR A 72 19.87 17.10 2.58
N ASP A 73 19.15 17.33 1.47
CA ASP A 73 17.70 17.22 1.44
C ASP A 73 17.21 15.81 1.81
N VAL A 74 17.87 14.78 1.26
CA VAL A 74 17.58 13.39 1.59
C VAL A 74 17.75 13.13 3.08
N THR A 75 18.85 13.60 3.68
CA THR A 75 19.17 13.35 5.09
C THR A 75 18.21 14.10 6.01
N ASP A 76 17.91 15.36 5.70
CA ASP A 76 17.07 16.24 6.53
C ASP A 76 15.61 15.77 6.58
N HIS A 77 15.15 15.09 5.52
CA HIS A 77 13.75 14.66 5.40
C HIS A 77 13.54 13.15 5.50
N TRP A 78 14.60 12.36 5.72
CA TRP A 78 14.51 10.89 5.72
C TRP A 78 13.56 10.32 6.77
N SER A 79 13.30 11.03 7.86
CA SER A 79 12.36 10.58 8.90
C SER A 79 10.90 10.92 8.58
N TYR A 80 10.62 11.67 7.50
CA TYR A 80 9.27 12.11 7.16
C TYR A 80 8.62 11.18 6.14
N ALA A 81 7.50 10.57 6.52
CA ALA A 81 6.70 9.73 5.61
C ALA A 81 6.23 10.49 4.35
N ALA A 82 5.98 11.80 4.45
CA ALA A 82 5.67 12.65 3.30
C ALA A 82 6.79 12.66 2.24
N TYR A 83 8.06 12.60 2.68
CA TYR A 83 9.21 12.51 1.80
C TYR A 83 9.19 11.19 1.03
N HIS A 84 9.03 10.06 1.74
CA HIS A 84 8.94 8.75 1.11
C HIS A 84 7.74 8.61 0.16
N ALA A 85 6.61 9.25 0.48
CA ALA A 85 5.42 9.29 -0.37
C ALA A 85 5.66 10.01 -1.70
N ALA A 86 6.49 11.06 -1.71
CA ALA A 86 6.80 11.84 -2.90
C ALA A 86 7.73 11.13 -3.89
N TRP A 87 8.46 10.10 -3.45
CA TRP A 87 9.45 9.40 -4.28
C TRP A 87 8.97 8.04 -4.78
N PRO A 88 9.22 7.69 -6.05
CA PRO A 88 8.60 6.54 -6.71
C PRO A 88 9.07 5.19 -6.17
N GLU A 89 10.29 5.09 -5.67
CA GLU A 89 10.88 3.87 -5.12
C GLU A 89 10.84 3.82 -3.58
N SER A 90 10.83 4.97 -2.94
CA SER A 90 11.05 5.10 -1.50
C SER A 90 9.88 4.57 -0.67
N VAL A 91 10.18 4.03 0.50
CA VAL A 91 9.22 3.49 1.49
C VAL A 91 9.67 3.86 2.89
N ASP A 92 8.70 4.02 3.80
CA ASP A 92 8.93 4.51 5.16
C ASP A 92 9.79 3.55 5.99
N TYR A 93 9.59 2.25 5.79
CA TYR A 93 10.24 1.19 6.57
C TYR A 93 11.35 0.52 5.76
N SER A 94 12.53 1.14 5.77
CA SER A 94 13.68 0.69 4.98
C SER A 94 14.21 -0.73 5.31
N MET A 95 13.80 -1.34 6.42
CA MET A 95 14.08 -2.75 6.70
C MET A 95 13.53 -3.68 5.61
N PHE A 96 12.40 -3.34 5.00
CA PHE A 96 11.82 -4.12 3.90
C PHE A 96 12.54 -3.93 2.56
N THR A 97 13.41 -2.92 2.46
CA THR A 97 14.34 -2.77 1.35
C THR A 97 15.73 -3.34 1.68
N ASN A 98 15.88 -4.00 2.83
CA ASN A 98 17.13 -4.50 3.40
C ASN A 98 18.15 -3.39 3.70
N HIS A 99 17.66 -2.18 4.02
CA HIS A 99 18.49 -0.99 4.23
C HIS A 99 19.52 -0.82 3.08
N SER A 100 19.09 -1.08 1.85
CA SER A 100 19.99 -1.29 0.71
C SER A 100 20.66 -0.01 0.23
N CYS A 101 20.05 1.14 0.50
CA CYS A 101 20.59 2.45 0.20
C CYS A 101 19.97 3.46 1.17
N LEU A 102 20.74 3.88 2.18
CA LEU A 102 20.30 4.81 3.23
C LEU A 102 21.20 6.04 3.25
N PRO A 103 20.69 7.24 3.57
CA PRO A 103 21.56 8.36 3.85
C PRO A 103 22.34 8.11 5.15
N PRO A 104 23.50 8.77 5.34
CA PRO A 104 24.24 8.72 6.59
C PRO A 104 23.36 9.05 7.81
N SER A 105 23.72 8.51 8.98
CA SER A 105 23.04 8.76 10.26
C SER A 105 21.60 8.24 10.38
N THR A 106 21.12 7.50 9.38
CA THR A 106 19.86 6.73 9.50
C THR A 106 20.11 5.41 10.23
N ASP A 107 19.16 4.97 11.04
CA ASP A 107 19.22 3.64 11.68
C ASP A 107 19.37 2.52 10.63
N GLY A 108 20.27 1.57 10.89
CA GLY A 108 20.65 0.52 9.94
C GLY A 108 21.64 0.93 8.84
N TYR A 109 22.09 2.20 8.77
CA TYR A 109 23.12 2.63 7.81
C TYR A 109 24.48 1.98 8.09
N VAL A 110 25.09 1.37 7.07
CA VAL A 110 26.44 0.80 7.14
C VAL A 110 27.24 1.27 5.93
N LYS A 111 28.23 2.15 6.14
CA LYS A 111 29.06 2.73 5.06
C LYS A 111 29.68 1.67 4.14
N ALA A 112 30.18 0.57 4.72
CA ALA A 112 30.83 -0.51 3.96
C ALA A 112 29.86 -1.31 3.07
N ARG A 113 28.54 -1.27 3.34
CA ARG A 113 27.51 -1.93 2.52
C ARG A 113 27.30 -1.21 1.19
N GLY A 114 27.59 0.10 1.13
CA GLY A 114 27.34 0.91 -0.05
C GLY A 114 25.85 1.17 -0.29
N CYS A 115 25.50 1.54 -1.52
CA CYS A 115 24.14 1.72 -2.00
C CYS A 115 23.85 0.70 -3.10
N SER A 116 22.71 0.04 -3.01
CA SER A 116 22.20 -0.89 -4.02
C SER A 116 20.67 -0.79 -4.13
N ILE A 117 20.12 -1.25 -5.25
CA ILE A 117 18.66 -1.34 -5.41
C ILE A 117 18.06 -2.28 -4.37
N GLY A 118 18.72 -3.39 -4.04
CA GLY A 118 18.24 -4.33 -3.03
C GLY A 118 16.82 -4.82 -3.32
N ALA A 119 15.93 -4.67 -2.34
CA ALA A 119 14.53 -5.04 -2.48
C ALA A 119 13.62 -3.93 -3.01
N LEU A 120 14.17 -2.80 -3.48
CA LEU A 120 13.42 -1.82 -4.27
C LEU A 120 13.05 -2.39 -5.66
N PRO A 121 11.99 -1.86 -6.31
CA PRO A 121 11.68 -2.22 -7.69
C PRO A 121 12.83 -1.87 -8.64
N GLN A 122 12.93 -2.57 -9.78
CA GLN A 122 13.92 -2.27 -10.82
C GLN A 122 13.46 -1.14 -11.75
N TYR A 123 12.15 -1.16 -12.04
CA TYR A 123 11.47 -0.16 -12.86
C TYR A 123 10.15 0.23 -12.20
N ILE A 124 9.72 1.46 -12.43
CA ILE A 124 8.52 2.03 -11.82
C ILE A 124 7.69 2.71 -12.92
N VAL A 125 6.40 2.41 -12.99
CA VAL A 125 5.43 3.15 -13.80
C VAL A 125 4.97 4.34 -12.98
N ASN A 126 5.31 5.55 -13.42
CA ASN A 126 4.75 6.78 -12.89
C ASN A 126 3.33 6.99 -13.47
N ALA A 127 2.35 6.31 -12.88
CA ALA A 127 1.03 6.20 -13.47
C ALA A 127 0.21 7.48 -13.26
N THR A 128 -0.28 8.04 -14.36
CA THR A 128 -1.25 9.16 -14.39
C THR A 128 -2.56 8.77 -15.09
N THR A 129 -2.59 7.65 -15.81
CA THR A 129 -3.79 7.12 -16.45
C THR A 129 -3.96 5.62 -16.24
N GLU A 130 -5.20 5.16 -16.36
CA GLU A 130 -5.56 3.74 -16.26
C GLU A 130 -4.97 2.92 -17.42
N ASP A 131 -4.84 3.51 -18.61
CA ASP A 131 -4.26 2.84 -19.79
C ASP A 131 -2.77 2.52 -19.62
N GLN A 132 -2.01 3.41 -18.96
CA GLN A 132 -0.62 3.15 -18.63
C GLN A 132 -0.49 1.94 -17.69
N ILE A 133 -1.35 1.87 -16.68
CA ILE A 133 -1.40 0.76 -15.73
C ILE A 133 -1.79 -0.54 -16.44
N ALA A 134 -2.86 -0.52 -17.24
CA ALA A 134 -3.33 -1.67 -17.97
C ALA A 134 -2.27 -2.24 -18.92
N THR A 135 -1.62 -1.36 -19.68
CA THR A 135 -0.55 -1.71 -20.62
C THR A 135 0.64 -2.31 -19.89
N ALA A 136 1.14 -1.65 -18.84
CA ALA A 136 2.30 -2.10 -18.09
C ALA A 136 2.05 -3.41 -17.32
N MET A 137 0.88 -3.55 -16.69
CA MET A 137 0.52 -4.78 -15.97
C MET A 137 0.39 -5.97 -16.91
N LYS A 138 -0.29 -5.81 -18.05
CA LYS A 138 -0.39 -6.86 -19.07
C LYS A 138 0.98 -7.24 -19.61
N TRP A 139 1.83 -6.25 -19.89
CA TRP A 139 3.20 -6.46 -20.37
C TRP A 139 4.04 -7.24 -19.35
N ALA A 140 4.04 -6.82 -18.09
CA ALA A 140 4.79 -7.48 -17.02
C ALA A 140 4.29 -8.90 -16.73
N SER A 141 2.97 -9.09 -16.70
CA SER A 141 2.33 -10.40 -16.50
C SER A 141 2.73 -11.38 -17.61
N SER A 142 2.69 -10.95 -18.88
CA SER A 142 3.08 -11.79 -20.03
C SER A 142 4.54 -12.25 -20.02
N ARG A 143 5.40 -11.53 -19.30
CA ARG A 143 6.84 -11.79 -19.16
C ARG A 143 7.22 -12.37 -17.79
N ASN A 144 6.22 -12.76 -17.00
CA ASN A 144 6.41 -13.32 -15.66
C ASN A 144 7.25 -12.42 -14.72
N ILE A 145 7.14 -11.10 -14.89
CA ILE A 145 7.80 -10.10 -14.04
C ILE A 145 6.94 -9.90 -12.79
N ARG A 146 7.60 -9.74 -11.63
CA ARG A 146 6.89 -9.41 -10.39
C ARG A 146 6.28 -8.01 -10.51
N ILE A 147 5.00 -7.88 -10.24
CA ILE A 147 4.32 -6.58 -10.13
C ILE A 147 4.22 -6.21 -8.65
N VAL A 148 4.52 -4.97 -8.33
CA VAL A 148 4.31 -4.36 -7.01
C VAL A 148 3.45 -3.11 -7.20
N VAL A 149 2.68 -2.73 -6.18
CA VAL A 149 1.84 -1.51 -6.23
C VAL A 149 2.23 -0.62 -5.08
N LYS A 150 2.53 0.65 -5.36
CA LYS A 150 2.86 1.65 -4.34
C LYS A 150 1.94 2.86 -4.49
N GLY A 151 1.19 3.16 -3.43
CA GLY A 151 0.58 4.48 -3.25
C GLY A 151 1.61 5.42 -2.63
N THR A 152 1.73 5.37 -1.31
CA THR A 152 2.64 6.25 -0.54
C THR A 152 3.94 5.53 -0.15
N GLY A 153 3.90 4.28 0.29
CA GLY A 153 5.09 3.59 0.81
C GLY A 153 5.03 3.34 2.32
N HIS A 154 3.95 3.77 2.97
CA HIS A 154 3.58 3.56 4.38
C HIS A 154 3.47 2.11 4.87
N ASP A 155 3.69 1.11 4.02
CA ASP A 155 3.37 -0.27 4.39
C ASP A 155 4.38 -0.84 5.39
N MET A 156 3.90 -1.10 6.61
CA MET A 156 4.67 -1.68 7.71
C MET A 156 5.05 -3.16 7.51
N ASN A 157 4.68 -3.77 6.39
CA ASN A 157 4.95 -5.18 6.07
C ASN A 157 5.67 -5.36 4.72
N GLY A 158 6.19 -4.27 4.12
CA GLY A 158 6.94 -4.32 2.87
C GLY A 158 6.13 -4.70 1.62
N ARG A 159 4.79 -4.67 1.67
CA ARG A 159 3.91 -5.09 0.56
C ARG A 159 3.93 -4.14 -0.64
N SER A 160 4.43 -2.92 -0.46
CA SER A 160 4.58 -1.88 -1.49
C SER A 160 5.98 -1.82 -2.12
N THR A 161 6.85 -2.79 -1.82
CA THR A 161 8.17 -2.92 -2.42
C THR A 161 8.46 -4.39 -2.78
N GLY A 162 9.54 -4.63 -3.51
CA GLY A 162 9.92 -5.98 -3.88
C GLY A 162 11.06 -6.03 -4.88
N ALA A 163 12.08 -6.83 -4.57
CA ALA A 163 13.19 -7.08 -5.47
C ALA A 163 12.70 -7.54 -6.85
N TYR A 164 13.42 -7.13 -7.89
CA TYR A 164 13.24 -7.62 -9.27
C TYR A 164 11.84 -7.38 -9.82
N SER A 165 11.18 -6.31 -9.37
CA SER A 165 9.80 -5.99 -9.75
C SER A 165 9.67 -4.78 -10.66
N LEU A 166 8.52 -4.72 -11.34
CA LEU A 166 7.95 -3.49 -11.89
C LEU A 166 6.93 -2.95 -10.87
N SER A 167 7.17 -1.76 -10.34
CA SER A 167 6.23 -1.09 -9.46
C SER A 167 5.23 -0.26 -10.26
N ILE A 168 3.95 -0.34 -9.92
CA ILE A 168 2.92 0.61 -10.34
C ILE A 168 2.79 1.66 -9.25
N TRP A 169 3.29 2.87 -9.51
CA TRP A 169 3.22 3.99 -8.58
C TRP A 169 1.97 4.82 -8.86
N THR A 170 0.96 4.70 -7.99
CA THR A 170 -0.37 5.30 -8.18
C THR A 170 -0.47 6.72 -7.64
N HIS A 171 0.58 7.27 -7.03
CA HIS A 171 0.58 8.58 -6.35
C HIS A 171 -0.01 9.72 -7.18
N ASN A 172 0.22 9.72 -8.50
CA ASN A 172 -0.25 10.78 -9.38
C ASN A 172 -1.69 10.60 -9.88
N LEU A 173 -2.39 9.54 -9.46
CA LEU A 173 -3.85 9.42 -9.58
C LEU A 173 -4.52 10.15 -8.40
N ASN A 174 -4.39 11.48 -8.35
CA ASN A 174 -4.75 12.29 -7.19
C ASN A 174 -5.97 13.22 -7.43
N HIS A 175 -6.84 12.89 -8.39
CA HIS A 175 -8.03 13.69 -8.66
C HIS A 175 -9.06 13.63 -7.52
N PHE A 176 -9.88 14.66 -7.44
CA PHE A 176 -11.05 14.76 -6.56
C PHE A 176 -12.24 15.30 -7.34
N LYS A 177 -13.41 14.69 -7.15
CA LYS A 177 -14.68 15.17 -7.67
C LYS A 177 -15.79 14.96 -6.64
N HIS A 178 -16.54 16.00 -6.35
CA HIS A 178 -17.77 15.92 -5.55
C HIS A 178 -18.99 15.58 -6.41
N ASN A 179 -19.86 14.70 -5.92
CA ASN A 179 -21.18 14.49 -6.49
C ASN A 179 -22.23 14.35 -5.37
N PRO A 180 -23.08 15.37 -5.12
CA PRO A 180 -24.06 15.34 -4.03
C PRO A 180 -25.25 14.40 -4.30
N HIS A 181 -25.43 13.95 -5.55
CA HIS A 181 -26.59 13.15 -5.99
C HIS A 181 -26.14 11.92 -6.78
N TRP A 182 -25.07 11.26 -6.35
CA TRP A 182 -24.58 10.07 -7.02
C TRP A 182 -25.53 8.89 -6.80
N ARG A 183 -25.97 8.26 -7.90
CA ARG A 183 -26.91 7.13 -7.85
C ARG A 183 -26.21 5.90 -7.28
N ILE A 184 -26.71 5.39 -6.16
CA ILE A 184 -26.16 4.20 -5.51
C ILE A 184 -26.54 2.96 -6.35
N PRO A 185 -25.57 2.18 -6.86
CA PRO A 185 -25.84 0.98 -7.65
C PRO A 185 -26.76 0.00 -6.92
N GLY A 186 -27.72 -0.56 -7.65
CA GLY A 186 -28.71 -1.51 -7.09
C GLY A 186 -29.85 -0.88 -6.29
N THR A 187 -29.91 0.45 -6.16
CA THR A 187 -30.98 1.13 -5.40
C THR A 187 -31.63 2.27 -6.20
N ASN A 188 -32.76 2.78 -5.70
CA ASN A 188 -33.41 3.99 -6.21
C ASN A 188 -32.96 5.27 -5.49
N SER A 189 -31.94 5.19 -4.65
CA SER A 189 -31.47 6.30 -3.82
C SER A 189 -30.20 6.94 -4.38
N THR A 190 -29.95 8.19 -3.98
CA THR A 190 -28.70 8.90 -4.23
C THR A 190 -27.94 9.14 -2.93
N ALA A 191 -26.64 9.36 -3.02
CA ALA A 191 -25.79 9.76 -1.91
C ALA A 191 -24.87 10.92 -2.30
N ASP A 192 -24.45 11.67 -1.28
CA ASP A 192 -23.35 12.61 -1.38
C ASP A 192 -22.02 11.86 -1.30
N VAL A 193 -21.23 11.91 -2.36
CA VAL A 193 -19.98 11.15 -2.50
C VAL A 193 -18.80 12.01 -2.90
N ALA A 194 -17.62 11.57 -2.48
CA ALA A 194 -16.34 12.02 -3.01
C ALA A 194 -15.79 10.92 -3.92
N VAL A 195 -15.52 11.27 -5.18
CA VAL A 195 -14.82 10.43 -6.14
C VAL A 195 -13.34 10.82 -6.12
N LEU A 196 -12.48 9.91 -5.69
CA LEU A 196 -11.08 10.17 -5.40
C LEU A 196 -10.20 9.17 -6.13
N GLY A 197 -9.17 9.66 -6.81
CA GLY A 197 -8.10 8.80 -7.33
C GLY A 197 -7.33 8.14 -6.17
N SER A 198 -6.86 6.91 -6.39
CA SER A 198 -6.22 6.09 -5.36
C SER A 198 -4.85 6.61 -4.89
N GLY A 199 -4.26 7.54 -5.62
CA GLY A 199 -3.02 8.25 -5.29
C GLY A 199 -3.15 9.33 -4.22
N ASN A 200 -4.38 9.74 -3.87
CA ASN A 200 -4.60 10.65 -2.76
C ASN A 200 -4.10 10.05 -1.43
N ASN A 201 -3.68 10.93 -0.52
CA ASN A 201 -3.48 10.61 0.88
C ASN A 201 -4.62 11.23 1.72
N TRP A 202 -4.70 10.86 3.00
CA TRP A 202 -5.80 11.33 3.86
C TRP A 202 -5.76 12.84 4.06
N GLY A 203 -4.58 13.47 4.11
CA GLY A 203 -4.44 14.92 4.20
C GLY A 203 -5.07 15.66 3.02
N SER A 204 -4.78 15.22 1.78
CA SER A 204 -5.36 15.81 0.58
C SER A 204 -6.85 15.52 0.48
N ALA A 205 -7.27 14.30 0.78
CA ALA A 205 -8.68 13.90 0.75
C ALA A 205 -9.53 14.70 1.74
N TYR A 206 -9.09 14.82 3.00
CA TYR A 206 -9.78 15.61 4.02
C TYR A 206 -9.83 17.09 3.68
N THR A 207 -8.73 17.67 3.19
CA THR A 207 -8.69 19.07 2.75
C THR A 207 -9.73 19.32 1.65
N ALA A 208 -9.81 18.42 0.67
CA ALA A 208 -10.76 18.53 -0.44
C ALA A 208 -12.23 18.46 0.02
N VAL A 209 -12.58 17.50 0.87
CA VAL A 209 -13.98 17.36 1.35
C VAL A 209 -14.37 18.42 2.39
N HIS A 210 -13.41 18.91 3.18
CA HIS A 210 -13.67 19.97 4.15
C HIS A 210 -14.16 21.26 3.47
N ASN A 211 -13.61 21.58 2.30
CA ASN A 211 -14.01 22.75 1.49
C ASN A 211 -15.46 22.70 0.98
N ILE A 212 -16.11 21.54 1.03
CA ILE A 212 -17.53 21.36 0.70
C ILE A 212 -18.38 21.05 1.94
N HIS A 213 -17.87 21.32 3.14
CA HIS A 213 -18.52 21.06 4.43
C HIS A 213 -18.86 19.58 4.67
N ARG A 214 -18.00 18.68 4.15
CA ARG A 214 -18.10 17.24 4.32
C ARG A 214 -16.85 16.67 4.99
N THR A 215 -16.94 15.44 5.47
CA THR A 215 -15.82 14.65 5.97
C THR A 215 -15.88 13.22 5.42
N LEU A 216 -14.81 12.46 5.62
CA LEU A 216 -14.66 11.06 5.23
C LEU A 216 -14.29 10.21 6.43
N VAL A 217 -14.54 8.91 6.35
CA VAL A 217 -14.01 7.93 7.30
C VAL A 217 -12.68 7.41 6.78
N GLY A 218 -11.60 7.64 7.52
CA GLY A 218 -10.25 7.31 7.08
C GLY A 218 -9.22 7.36 8.18
N GLY A 219 -7.95 7.28 7.78
CA GLY A 219 -6.80 7.32 8.71
C GLY A 219 -6.57 8.68 9.34
N GLU A 220 -5.84 8.68 10.46
CA GLU A 220 -5.47 9.90 11.20
C GLU A 220 -4.19 10.55 10.66
N ASP A 221 -3.20 9.74 10.26
CA ASP A 221 -1.98 10.25 9.64
C ASP A 221 -2.27 10.73 8.21
N ALA A 222 -2.07 12.04 8.00
CA ALA A 222 -2.32 12.73 6.75
C ALA A 222 -1.56 12.13 5.55
N THR A 223 -0.42 11.48 5.80
CA THR A 223 0.47 10.96 4.74
C THR A 223 0.11 9.53 4.32
N VAL A 224 -0.78 8.84 5.05
CA VAL A 224 -1.26 7.51 4.66
C VAL A 224 -2.13 7.59 3.40
N GLY A 225 -1.89 6.68 2.45
CA GLY A 225 -2.62 6.63 1.18
C GLY A 225 -4.00 5.98 1.30
N LEU A 226 -4.95 6.43 0.47
CA LEU A 226 -6.30 5.85 0.41
C LEU A 226 -6.26 4.35 0.08
N GLY A 227 -5.49 3.98 -0.95
CA GLY A 227 -5.47 2.63 -1.51
C GLY A 227 -5.17 1.56 -0.46
N GLY A 228 -4.06 1.70 0.28
CA GLY A 228 -3.67 0.74 1.29
C GLY A 228 -4.64 0.69 2.47
N LEU A 229 -4.99 1.85 3.04
CA LEU A 229 -5.79 1.90 4.26
C LEU A 229 -7.21 1.35 4.05
N ILE A 230 -7.89 1.79 2.99
CA ILE A 230 -9.26 1.33 2.68
C ILE A 230 -9.26 -0.19 2.44
N GLN A 231 -8.32 -0.70 1.65
CA GLN A 231 -8.29 -2.12 1.30
C GLN A 231 -7.92 -3.04 2.48
N ASN A 232 -7.33 -2.50 3.56
CA ASN A 232 -7.01 -3.24 4.79
C ASN A 232 -8.04 -2.97 5.92
N GLY A 233 -9.23 -2.51 5.59
CA GLY A 233 -10.26 -2.15 6.56
C GLY A 233 -10.26 -0.65 6.83
N GLY A 234 -9.21 -0.18 7.52
CA GLY A 234 -8.94 1.23 7.72
C GLY A 234 -9.71 1.85 8.88
N HIS A 235 -9.03 2.03 10.02
CA HIS A 235 -9.59 2.68 11.20
C HIS A 235 -9.26 4.18 11.23
N GLY A 236 -10.03 4.91 12.03
CA GLY A 236 -9.74 6.26 12.48
C GLY A 236 -10.83 6.77 13.41
N LEU A 237 -10.76 8.06 13.75
CA LEU A 237 -11.65 8.67 14.75
C LEU A 237 -13.14 8.48 14.46
N LEU A 238 -13.55 8.47 13.19
CA LEU A 238 -14.96 8.35 12.82
C LEU A 238 -15.45 6.90 12.68
N SER A 239 -14.57 5.92 12.90
CA SER A 239 -14.89 4.52 12.63
C SER A 239 -15.99 3.94 13.53
N SER A 240 -16.00 4.29 14.82
CA SER A 240 -17.06 3.83 15.74
C SER A 240 -18.44 4.41 15.42
N THR A 241 -18.51 5.48 14.62
CA THR A 241 -19.76 6.13 14.24
C THR A 241 -20.28 5.68 12.88
N TYR A 242 -19.37 5.47 11.91
CA TYR A 242 -19.74 5.26 10.52
C TYR A 242 -19.17 3.96 9.90
N GLY A 243 -18.59 3.07 10.72
CA GLY A 243 -17.88 1.87 10.25
C GLY A 243 -16.45 2.18 9.82
N LEU A 244 -15.71 1.19 9.33
CA LEU A 244 -14.34 1.37 8.83
C LEU A 244 -14.32 2.15 7.50
N ALA A 245 -13.14 2.60 7.05
CA ALA A 245 -12.99 3.26 5.76
C ALA A 245 -13.48 2.36 4.60
N SER A 246 -13.20 1.06 4.68
CA SER A 246 -13.72 0.00 3.80
C SER A 246 -15.26 -0.07 3.77
N ASP A 247 -15.95 0.21 4.89
CA ASP A 247 -17.42 0.21 4.97
C ASP A 247 -18.07 1.39 4.25
N ASN A 248 -17.25 2.40 3.93
CA ASN A 248 -17.69 3.66 3.33
C ASN A 248 -17.40 3.75 1.83
N VAL A 249 -17.01 2.65 1.19
CA VAL A 249 -16.82 2.56 -0.26
C VAL A 249 -18.13 2.15 -0.92
N TYR A 250 -18.59 2.92 -1.92
CA TYR A 250 -19.71 2.53 -2.78
C TYR A 250 -19.27 1.83 -4.06
N GLN A 251 -18.11 2.19 -4.59
CA GLN A 251 -17.57 1.64 -5.82
C GLN A 251 -16.06 1.83 -5.87
N ALA A 252 -15.36 0.92 -6.56
CA ALA A 252 -13.99 1.14 -6.96
C ALA A 252 -13.79 0.82 -8.45
N THR A 253 -12.82 1.50 -9.06
CA THR A 253 -12.28 1.12 -10.37
C THR A 253 -10.98 0.34 -10.17
N VAL A 254 -10.88 -0.83 -10.79
CA VAL A 254 -9.75 -1.76 -10.65
C VAL A 254 -9.18 -2.13 -12.01
N ILE A 255 -7.86 -2.08 -12.15
CA ILE A 255 -7.14 -2.60 -13.30
C ILE A 255 -6.54 -3.96 -12.96
N THR A 256 -6.91 -5.00 -13.70
CA THR A 256 -6.44 -6.37 -13.49
C THR A 256 -5.13 -6.65 -14.24
N THR A 257 -4.43 -7.72 -13.86
CA THR A 257 -3.10 -8.09 -14.42
C THR A 257 -3.10 -8.42 -15.91
N ASP A 258 -4.26 -8.71 -16.49
CA ASP A 258 -4.47 -8.88 -17.93
C ASP A 258 -4.84 -7.57 -18.66
N GLY A 259 -4.88 -6.45 -17.93
CA GLY A 259 -5.13 -5.11 -18.45
C GLY A 259 -6.61 -4.74 -18.59
N ARG A 260 -7.54 -5.46 -17.97
CA ARG A 260 -8.97 -5.09 -18.00
C ARG A 260 -9.28 -4.04 -16.93
N ARG A 261 -10.12 -3.09 -17.31
CA ARG A 261 -10.74 -2.13 -16.40
C ARG A 261 -12.07 -2.66 -15.89
N LEU A 262 -12.15 -2.89 -14.58
CA LEU A 262 -13.33 -3.38 -13.90
C LEU A 262 -13.91 -2.31 -12.99
N ILE A 263 -15.23 -2.24 -12.93
CA ILE A 263 -15.97 -1.49 -11.92
C ILE A 263 -16.50 -2.51 -10.89
N ALA A 264 -16.10 -2.34 -9.63
CA ALA A 264 -16.51 -3.20 -8.53
C ALA A 264 -17.46 -2.43 -7.59
N ASN A 265 -18.70 -2.92 -7.44
CA ASN A 265 -19.74 -2.38 -6.57
C ASN A 265 -20.78 -3.46 -6.20
N ASP A 266 -21.86 -3.08 -5.51
CA ASP A 266 -22.91 -4.00 -5.04
C ASP A 266 -23.73 -4.68 -6.15
N VAL A 267 -23.54 -4.36 -7.43
CA VAL A 267 -24.26 -5.01 -8.55
C VAL A 267 -23.34 -5.45 -9.69
N GLN A 268 -22.03 -5.19 -9.61
CA GLN A 268 -21.07 -5.50 -10.65
C GLN A 268 -19.73 -5.92 -10.01
N ASN A 269 -19.19 -7.09 -10.40
CA ASN A 269 -17.98 -7.67 -9.82
C ASN A 269 -18.04 -7.69 -8.26
N GLN A 270 -19.14 -8.21 -7.71
CA GLN A 270 -19.46 -8.16 -6.28
C GLN A 270 -18.43 -8.91 -5.41
N ASP A 271 -17.89 -10.01 -5.93
CA ASP A 271 -16.80 -10.79 -5.33
C ASP A 271 -15.52 -9.96 -5.19
N LEU A 272 -15.14 -9.26 -6.27
CA LEU A 272 -14.03 -8.31 -6.24
C LEU A 272 -14.31 -7.16 -5.28
N PHE A 273 -15.53 -6.61 -5.28
CA PHE A 273 -15.93 -5.52 -4.40
C PHE A 273 -15.85 -5.91 -2.92
N TRP A 274 -16.30 -7.10 -2.58
CA TRP A 274 -16.15 -7.68 -1.24
C TRP A 274 -14.66 -7.80 -0.86
N ALA A 275 -13.82 -8.33 -1.76
CA ALA A 275 -12.41 -8.55 -1.48
C ALA A 275 -11.64 -7.23 -1.22
N ILE A 276 -11.84 -6.21 -2.06
CA ILE A 276 -11.14 -4.93 -1.90
C ILE A 276 -11.59 -4.12 -0.67
N ARG A 277 -12.66 -4.53 0.02
CA ARG A 277 -13.16 -3.88 1.25
C ARG A 277 -12.68 -4.57 2.52
N GLY A 278 -11.41 -5.01 2.55
CA GLY A 278 -10.79 -5.47 3.80
C GLY A 278 -9.73 -6.56 3.67
N ALA A 279 -9.64 -7.26 2.53
CA ALA A 279 -8.72 -8.40 2.38
C ALA A 279 -7.25 -8.00 2.13
N GLY A 280 -6.95 -6.71 2.02
CA GLY A 280 -5.61 -6.16 1.84
C GLY A 280 -5.36 -5.61 0.44
N GLY A 281 -4.64 -4.49 0.37
CA GLY A 281 -4.30 -3.82 -0.88
C GLY A 281 -3.27 -4.57 -1.74
N GLY A 282 -3.38 -4.39 -3.06
CA GLY A 282 -2.40 -4.88 -4.04
C GLY A 282 -2.55 -6.35 -4.46
N GLN A 283 -3.61 -7.03 -4.01
CA GLN A 283 -3.81 -8.48 -4.27
C GLN A 283 -4.71 -8.76 -5.49
N PHE A 284 -5.74 -7.93 -5.71
CA PHE A 284 -6.82 -8.21 -6.67
C PHE A 284 -6.74 -7.32 -7.93
N GLY A 285 -5.64 -6.60 -8.10
CA GLY A 285 -5.43 -5.60 -9.15
C GLY A 285 -4.98 -4.26 -8.56
N VAL A 286 -4.85 -3.27 -9.43
CA VAL A 286 -4.56 -1.89 -9.04
C VAL A 286 -5.86 -1.13 -8.95
N VAL A 287 -6.26 -0.73 -7.75
CA VAL A 287 -7.37 0.21 -7.57
C VAL A 287 -6.92 1.59 -8.01
N THR A 288 -7.65 2.23 -8.92
CA THR A 288 -7.32 3.55 -9.51
C THR A 288 -8.22 4.66 -8.99
N GLU A 289 -9.45 4.33 -8.57
CA GLU A 289 -10.44 5.28 -8.10
C GLU A 289 -11.35 4.64 -7.05
N PHE A 290 -11.74 5.42 -6.05
CA PHE A 290 -12.79 5.09 -5.10
C PHE A 290 -13.93 6.11 -5.19
N VAL A 291 -15.17 5.62 -5.11
CA VAL A 291 -16.35 6.42 -4.80
C VAL A 291 -16.66 6.23 -3.33
N LEU A 292 -16.38 7.24 -2.53
CA LEU A 292 -16.51 7.21 -1.07
C LEU A 292 -17.77 7.94 -0.61
N ARG A 293 -18.49 7.35 0.34
CA ARG A 293 -19.54 8.01 1.10
C ARG A 293 -18.92 9.18 1.87
N THR A 294 -19.51 10.36 1.76
CA THR A 294 -19.17 11.49 2.61
C THR A 294 -20.14 11.61 3.76
N HIS A 295 -19.74 12.28 4.84
CA HIS A 295 -20.57 12.58 6.00
C HIS A 295 -20.57 14.08 6.30
N PRO A 296 -21.60 14.64 6.94
CA PRO A 296 -21.55 16.02 7.43
C PRO A 296 -20.38 16.20 8.40
N VAL A 297 -19.70 17.34 8.33
CA VAL A 297 -18.72 17.72 9.37
C VAL A 297 -19.47 17.86 10.71
N PRO A 298 -18.94 17.31 11.82
CA PRO A 298 -19.56 17.48 13.13
C PRO A 298 -19.65 18.95 13.51
N ASN A 299 -20.80 19.39 14.05
CA ASN A 299 -20.99 20.77 14.50
C ASN A 299 -20.04 21.16 15.64
N ASN A 300 -19.72 20.19 16.51
CA ASN A 300 -18.81 20.36 17.64
C ASN A 300 -18.00 19.08 17.85
N VAL A 301 -16.74 19.22 18.22
CA VAL A 301 -15.87 18.12 18.65
C VAL A 301 -15.20 18.56 19.95
N VAL A 302 -15.29 17.74 20.99
CA VAL A 302 -14.59 17.96 22.26
C VAL A 302 -13.48 16.92 22.36
N THR A 303 -12.25 17.40 22.50
CA THR A 303 -11.06 16.55 22.65
C THR A 303 -10.53 16.63 24.08
N ALA A 304 -10.24 15.48 24.68
CA ALA A 304 -9.56 15.39 25.97
C ALA A 304 -8.39 14.40 25.85
N GLY A 305 -7.32 14.67 26.60
CA GLY A 305 -6.14 13.82 26.67
C GLY A 305 -5.84 13.46 28.12
N LEU A 306 -5.50 12.20 28.36
CA LEU A 306 -5.12 11.69 29.68
C LEU A 306 -3.81 10.91 29.53
N SER A 307 -2.80 11.29 30.32
CA SER A 307 -1.49 10.65 30.32
C SER A 307 -1.11 10.23 31.73
N PHE A 308 -0.67 8.99 31.87
CA PHE A 308 -0.15 8.42 33.11
C PHE A 308 1.32 8.07 32.91
N TYR A 309 2.15 8.35 33.92
CA TYR A 309 3.57 8.03 33.92
C TYR A 309 3.96 7.40 35.24
N ALA A 310 4.82 6.38 35.19
CA ALA A 310 5.42 5.83 36.39
C ALA A 310 6.27 6.92 37.08
N SER A 311 6.03 7.15 38.36
CA SER A 311 7.00 7.91 39.19
C SER A 311 8.31 7.12 39.30
N GLU A 312 9.44 7.75 39.60
CA GLU A 312 10.75 7.09 39.77
C GLU A 312 10.86 6.12 40.97
N ARG A 313 9.73 5.73 41.58
CA ARG A 313 9.67 4.82 42.73
C ARG A 313 9.64 3.36 42.29
N SER A 314 10.27 2.47 43.06
CA SER A 314 10.48 1.06 42.73
C SER A 314 9.22 0.21 42.51
N ASN A 315 8.03 0.68 42.92
CA ASN A 315 6.74 0.00 42.72
C ASN A 315 5.82 0.68 41.69
N ALA A 316 6.30 1.75 41.03
CA ALA A 316 5.48 2.52 40.10
C ALA A 316 5.27 1.79 38.76
N SER A 317 6.12 0.81 38.41
CA SER A 317 5.98 -0.01 37.21
C SER A 317 4.72 -0.86 37.27
N ASP A 318 4.53 -1.60 38.36
CA ASP A 318 3.40 -2.53 38.53
C ASP A 318 2.09 -1.75 38.59
N ALA A 319 2.07 -0.64 39.33
CA ALA A 319 0.92 0.26 39.38
C ALA A 319 0.55 0.86 38.01
N THR A 320 1.54 1.08 37.13
CA THR A 320 1.29 1.56 35.76
C THR A 320 0.65 0.46 34.91
N TRP A 321 1.07 -0.79 35.06
CA TRP A 321 0.45 -1.95 34.40
C TRP A 321 -0.96 -2.22 34.89
N ASP A 322 -1.22 -2.10 36.20
CA ASP A 322 -2.57 -2.21 36.76
C ASP A 322 -3.48 -1.08 36.25
N THR A 323 -2.96 0.15 36.18
CA THR A 323 -3.69 1.30 35.63
C THR A 323 -4.00 1.09 34.15
N LEU A 324 -3.06 0.56 33.36
CA LEU A 324 -3.27 0.20 31.97
C LEU A 324 -4.38 -0.85 31.84
N ALA A 325 -4.33 -1.92 32.62
CA ALA A 325 -5.33 -2.99 32.59
C ALA A 325 -6.73 -2.47 32.94
N GLU A 326 -6.84 -1.67 34.00
CA GLU A 326 -8.09 -1.05 34.42
C GLU A 326 -8.63 -0.09 33.35
N ALA A 327 -7.80 0.82 32.82
CA ALA A 327 -8.20 1.76 31.77
C ALA A 327 -8.65 1.02 30.50
N ALA A 328 -7.89 0.00 30.07
CA ALA A 328 -8.23 -0.82 28.91
C ALA A 328 -9.56 -1.57 29.11
N SER A 329 -9.84 -2.06 30.33
CA SER A 329 -11.10 -2.74 30.65
C SER A 329 -12.34 -1.86 30.51
N ARG A 330 -12.17 -0.53 30.60
CA ARG A 330 -13.25 0.46 30.47
C ARG A 330 -13.46 0.96 29.05
N ILE A 331 -12.58 0.61 28.10
CA ILE A 331 -12.71 1.06 26.71
C ILE A 331 -14.08 0.73 26.10
N PRO A 332 -14.65 -0.49 26.25
CA PRO A 332 -15.97 -0.79 25.69
C PRO A 332 -17.06 0.15 26.22
N ASP A 333 -17.13 0.35 27.54
CA ASP A 333 -18.12 1.25 28.15
C ASP A 333 -17.93 2.70 27.67
N LEU A 334 -16.68 3.16 27.58
CA LEU A 334 -16.38 4.50 27.05
C LEU A 334 -16.83 4.62 25.59
N MET A 335 -16.57 3.61 24.76
CA MET A 335 -17.02 3.59 23.36
C MET A 335 -18.55 3.61 23.25
N ASP A 336 -19.26 2.89 24.12
CA ASP A 336 -20.72 2.87 24.17
C ASP A 336 -21.32 4.24 24.56
N THR A 337 -20.58 5.06 25.31
CA THR A 337 -20.96 6.47 25.56
C THR A 337 -20.71 7.40 24.36
N GLY A 338 -20.12 6.89 23.29
CA GLY A 338 -19.77 7.63 22.08
C GLY A 338 -18.36 8.25 22.11
N LEU A 339 -17.55 7.95 23.13
CA LEU A 339 -16.14 8.34 23.14
C LEU A 339 -15.37 7.52 22.10
N LYS A 340 -14.40 8.18 21.48
CA LYS A 340 -13.59 7.65 20.39
C LYS A 340 -12.22 8.30 20.45
N GLY A 341 -11.20 7.55 20.10
CA GLY A 341 -9.84 8.04 20.12
C GLY A 341 -8.83 6.91 20.16
N THR A 342 -7.61 7.30 20.48
CA THR A 342 -6.45 6.41 20.47
C THR A 342 -5.98 6.19 21.89
N PHE A 343 -5.70 4.94 22.22
CA PHE A 343 -5.13 4.55 23.50
C PHE A 343 -3.76 3.92 23.24
N ILE A 344 -2.71 4.50 23.82
CA ILE A 344 -1.32 4.11 23.55
C ILE A 344 -0.67 3.73 24.88
N ALA A 345 -0.10 2.52 24.92
CA ALA A 345 0.81 2.10 25.96
C ALA A 345 2.23 2.07 25.39
N LEU A 346 3.16 2.79 26.02
CA LEU A 346 4.57 2.82 25.64
C LEU A 346 5.37 2.08 26.72
N THR A 347 6.14 1.08 26.32
CA THR A 347 7.11 0.41 27.17
C THR A 347 8.48 1.02 26.91
N GLY A 348 9.09 1.61 27.93
CA GLY A 348 10.47 2.12 27.89
C GLY A 348 11.49 1.05 28.23
#